data_AF-A0A966I6V2-F1
#
_entry.id   AF-A0A966I6V2-F1
#
_cell.length_a   1.000
_cell.length_b   1.000
_cell.length_c   1.000
_cell.angle_alpha   90.00
_cell.angle_beta   90.00
_cell.angle_gamma   90.00
#
_symmetry.space_group_name_H-M   'P 1'
#
loop_
_entity.id
_entity.type
_entity.pdbx_description
1 polymer ?
#
loop_
_entity_poly.entity_id
_entity_poly.type
_entity_poly.pdbx_seq_one_letter_code
_entity_poly.pdbx_strand_id
1 'polypeptide(L)'
;MTGKIMVMSILLTSVIAGATMYYLQVYGFYERVNVEQAKGISLVNLSTQEPEKIQVANFQGIDANSSPIRFRACFEVNDPIDLLKEKYVMLNAATPRNAPMWFNCFNAGRIGEDLSRGSATAFLGSKNFEYGIDRYIVVYPDGRGYAWNEINDCGEKLYDGSTKDQSCPPRLK
;
A
#
# COMPACT_ATOMS: atom_id res chain seq x y z
N MET A 1 22.79 -47.35 -0.57
CA MET A 1 23.33 -45.97 -0.47
C MET A 1 22.60 -44.98 -1.39
N THR A 2 22.14 -45.40 -2.57
CA THR A 2 21.41 -44.56 -3.55
C THR A 2 20.16 -43.85 -3.00
N GLY A 3 19.33 -44.54 -2.20
CA GLY A 3 18.13 -43.94 -1.63
C GLY A 3 18.41 -42.77 -0.67
N LYS A 4 19.46 -42.86 0.16
CA LYS A 4 19.85 -41.75 1.06
C LYS A 4 20.33 -40.53 0.29
N ILE A 5 21.07 -40.74 -0.80
CA ILE A 5 21.55 -39.65 -1.67
C ILE A 5 20.37 -38.94 -2.33
N MET A 6 19.38 -39.69 -2.84
CA MET A 6 18.16 -39.11 -3.41
C MET A 6 17.34 -38.31 -2.40
N VAL A 7 17.16 -38.83 -1.18
CA VAL A 7 16.47 -38.08 -0.11
C VAL A 7 17.21 -36.80 0.23
N MET A 8 18.54 -36.86 0.38
CA MET A 8 19.35 -35.67 0.68
C MET A 8 19.30 -34.63 -0.45
N SER A 9 19.32 -35.05 -1.72
CA SER A 9 19.20 -34.11 -2.83
C SER A 9 17.84 -33.41 -2.85
N ILE A 10 16.75 -34.13 -2.56
CA ILE A 10 15.40 -33.55 -2.52
C ILE A 10 15.27 -32.54 -1.38
N LEU A 11 15.80 -32.88 -0.19
CA LEU A 11 15.78 -31.97 0.95
C LEU A 11 16.60 -30.70 0.67
N LEU A 12 17.80 -30.85 0.10
CA LEU A 12 18.66 -29.72 -0.24
C LEU A 12 18.01 -28.77 -1.25
N THR A 13 17.45 -29.30 -2.34
CA THR A 13 16.79 -28.46 -3.35
C THR A 13 15.54 -27.79 -2.79
N SER A 14 14.77 -28.48 -1.94
CA SER A 14 13.60 -27.91 -1.28
C SER A 14 13.97 -26.73 -0.37
N VAL A 15 15.04 -26.85 0.42
CA VAL A 15 15.54 -25.77 1.28
C VAL A 15 16.02 -24.58 0.44
N ILE A 16 16.78 -24.83 -0.62
CA ILE A 16 17.28 -23.77 -1.51
C ILE A 16 16.10 -23.04 -2.17
N ALA A 17 15.11 -23.78 -2.70
CA ALA A 17 13.93 -23.21 -3.32
C ALA A 17 13.11 -22.36 -2.33
N GLY A 18 12.89 -22.87 -1.11
CA GLY A 18 12.18 -22.14 -0.05
C GLY A 18 12.91 -20.87 0.38
N ALA A 19 14.22 -20.94 0.59
CA ALA A 19 15.04 -19.78 0.94
C ALA A 19 15.05 -18.73 -0.18
N THR A 20 15.13 -19.17 -1.44
CA THR A 20 15.10 -18.29 -2.61
C THR A 20 13.73 -17.61 -2.72
N MET A 21 12.64 -18.36 -2.56
CA MET A 21 11.28 -17.81 -2.59
C MET A 21 11.08 -16.77 -1.48
N TYR A 22 11.50 -17.07 -0.25
CA TYR A 22 11.44 -16.13 0.88
C TYR A 22 12.23 -14.85 0.57
N TYR A 23 13.46 -14.99 0.08
CA TYR A 23 14.31 -13.85 -0.26
C TYR A 23 13.65 -12.97 -1.32
N LEU A 24 13.15 -13.56 -2.42
CA LEU A 24 12.50 -12.81 -3.50
C LEU A 24 11.25 -12.09 -3.01
N GLN A 25 10.41 -12.74 -2.20
CA GLN A 25 9.19 -12.13 -1.69
C GLN A 25 9.45 -10.97 -0.72
N VAL A 26 10.42 -11.12 0.19
CA VAL A 26 10.67 -10.17 1.28
C VAL A 26 11.69 -9.09 0.93
N TYR A 27 12.69 -9.40 0.10
CA TYR A 27 13.82 -8.52 -0.20
C TYR A 27 13.98 -8.25 -1.69
N GLY A 28 14.06 -9.30 -2.51
CA GLY A 28 14.56 -9.21 -3.89
C GLY A 28 13.75 -8.29 -4.81
N PHE A 29 12.44 -8.15 -4.57
CA PHE A 29 11.59 -7.27 -5.38
C PHE A 29 11.30 -5.90 -4.76
N TYR A 30 11.66 -5.68 -3.50
CA TYR A 30 11.38 -4.41 -2.84
C TYR A 30 12.54 -3.44 -2.99
N GLU A 31 12.23 -2.22 -3.37
CA GLU A 31 13.17 -1.11 -3.42
C GLU A 31 12.69 0.03 -2.54
N ARG A 32 13.64 0.80 -2.00
CA ARG A 32 13.30 2.07 -1.34
C ARG A 32 13.03 3.11 -2.40
N VAL A 33 11.92 3.83 -2.27
CA VAL A 33 11.54 4.91 -3.17
C VAL A 33 11.52 6.23 -2.42
N ASN A 34 11.85 7.31 -3.12
CA ASN A 34 11.66 8.67 -2.63
C ASN A 34 10.25 9.18 -2.99
N VAL A 35 9.90 10.38 -2.50
CA VAL A 35 8.57 10.96 -2.69
C VAL A 35 8.21 11.17 -4.16
N GLU A 36 9.18 11.53 -5.02
CA GLU A 36 8.94 11.75 -6.44
C GLU A 36 8.71 10.45 -7.21
N GLN A 37 9.48 9.41 -6.88
CA GLN A 37 9.27 8.06 -7.41
C GLN A 37 7.89 7.50 -7.01
N ALA A 38 7.41 7.85 -5.82
CA ALA A 38 6.06 7.51 -5.37
C ALA A 38 4.94 8.35 -6.04
N LYS A 39 5.30 9.29 -6.93
CA LYS A 39 4.43 10.32 -7.55
C LYS A 39 3.81 11.29 -6.54
N GLY A 40 4.43 11.45 -5.38
CA GLY A 40 3.98 12.30 -4.28
C GLY A 40 2.87 11.68 -3.43
N ILE A 41 2.49 12.43 -2.38
CA ILE A 41 1.32 12.14 -1.56
C ILE A 41 0.20 13.10 -1.97
N SER A 42 -0.98 12.56 -2.22
CA SER A 42 -2.16 13.33 -2.59
C SER A 42 -3.35 12.91 -1.75
N LEU A 43 -4.34 13.78 -1.66
CA LEU A 43 -5.65 13.53 -1.05
C LEU A 43 -6.74 14.00 -2.02
N VAL A 44 -7.82 13.22 -2.15
CA VAL A 44 -8.94 13.56 -3.02
C VAL A 44 -9.80 14.62 -2.35
N ASN A 45 -9.98 15.77 -3.00
CA ASN A 45 -10.79 16.88 -2.50
C ASN A 45 -12.28 16.52 -2.50
N LEU A 46 -13.01 16.87 -1.44
CA LEU A 46 -14.45 16.58 -1.31
C LEU A 46 -15.30 17.27 -2.38
N SER A 47 -14.95 18.50 -2.74
CA SER A 47 -15.73 19.33 -3.65
C SER A 47 -15.43 19.04 -5.12
N THR A 48 -14.16 18.89 -5.48
CA THR A 48 -13.76 18.68 -6.89
C THR A 48 -13.68 17.20 -7.26
N GLN A 49 -13.57 16.31 -6.28
CA GLN A 49 -13.26 14.88 -6.48
C GLN A 49 -11.94 14.60 -7.21
N GLU A 50 -11.05 15.58 -7.24
CA GLU A 50 -9.72 15.46 -7.86
C GLU A 50 -8.62 15.28 -6.80
N PRO A 51 -7.55 14.53 -7.11
CA PRO A 51 -6.41 14.39 -6.22
C PRO A 51 -5.60 15.70 -6.15
N GLU A 52 -5.42 16.22 -4.94
CA GLU A 52 -4.57 17.38 -4.64
C GLU A 52 -3.31 16.92 -3.91
N LYS A 53 -2.14 17.31 -4.40
CA LYS A 53 -0.86 16.99 -3.73
C LYS A 53 -0.74 17.76 -2.43
N ILE A 54 -0.38 17.07 -1.36
CA ILE A 54 -0.08 17.66 -0.06
C ILE A 54 1.43 17.66 0.19
N GLN A 55 1.91 18.64 0.96
CA GLN A 55 3.31 18.67 1.36
C GLN A 55 3.56 17.72 2.52
N VAL A 56 4.62 16.93 2.41
CA VAL A 56 5.00 15.95 3.43
C VAL A 56 6.49 16.05 3.73
N ALA A 57 6.85 15.78 4.99
CA ALA A 57 8.23 15.72 5.45
C ALA A 57 8.62 14.28 5.81
N ASN A 58 9.92 14.04 5.96
CA ASN A 58 10.48 12.78 6.48
C ASN A 58 9.97 11.51 5.77
N PHE A 59 9.74 11.62 4.46
CA PHE A 59 9.20 10.53 3.65
C PHE A 59 10.16 9.34 3.59
N GLN A 60 9.63 8.16 3.91
CA GLN A 60 10.27 6.87 3.64
C GLN A 60 9.26 5.99 2.94
N GLY A 61 9.60 5.49 1.76
CA GLY A 61 8.75 4.62 0.97
C GLY A 61 9.47 3.36 0.52
N ILE A 62 8.70 2.31 0.31
CA ILE A 62 9.11 1.11 -0.40
C ILE A 62 8.08 0.81 -1.48
N ASP A 63 8.56 0.29 -2.60
CA ASP A 63 7.71 -0.19 -3.69
C ASP A 63 8.32 -1.41 -4.36
N ALA A 64 7.59 -2.00 -5.30
CA ALA A 64 8.04 -3.10 -6.11
C ALA A 64 7.31 -3.14 -7.46
N ASN A 65 8.08 -3.13 -8.55
CA ASN A 65 7.54 -3.24 -9.91
C ASN A 65 6.80 -4.56 -10.20
N SER A 66 6.91 -5.55 -9.31
CA SER A 66 6.20 -6.82 -9.43
C SER A 66 4.70 -6.73 -9.12
N SER A 67 4.26 -5.73 -8.36
CA SER A 67 2.84 -5.55 -8.05
C SER A 67 2.55 -4.18 -7.40
N PRO A 68 1.53 -3.42 -7.87
CA PRO A 68 1.20 -2.11 -7.34
C PRO A 68 0.80 -2.11 -5.85
N ILE A 69 0.24 -3.21 -5.34
CA ILE A 69 -0.19 -3.32 -3.93
C ILE A 69 0.98 -3.46 -2.95
N ARG A 70 2.23 -3.48 -3.42
CA ARG A 70 3.41 -3.58 -2.57
C ARG A 70 3.88 -2.23 -2.02
N PHE A 71 3.42 -1.11 -2.59
CA PHE A 71 3.76 0.22 -2.12
C PHE A 71 3.38 0.47 -0.65
N ARG A 72 4.35 0.89 0.17
CA ARG A 72 4.14 1.36 1.54
C ARG A 72 4.96 2.61 1.78
N ALA A 73 4.42 3.57 2.52
CA ALA A 73 5.20 4.71 2.96
C ALA A 73 4.77 5.22 4.33
N CYS A 74 5.69 5.91 4.99
CA CYS A 74 5.45 6.73 6.16
C CYS A 74 6.05 8.12 5.92
N PHE A 75 5.46 9.13 6.53
CA PHE A 75 5.85 10.53 6.39
C PHE A 75 5.21 11.36 7.50
N GLU A 76 5.45 12.67 7.48
CA GLU A 76 4.83 13.63 8.39
C GLU A 76 4.08 14.69 7.58
N VAL A 77 2.93 15.10 8.10
CA VAL A 77 2.04 16.13 7.55
C VAL A 77 1.97 17.27 8.56
N ASN A 78 2.20 18.49 8.09
CA ASN A 78 2.18 19.68 8.94
C ASN A 78 0.77 20.29 9.08
N ASP A 79 -0.12 19.99 8.15
CA ASP A 79 -1.49 20.49 8.16
C ASP A 79 -2.29 19.85 9.31
N PRO A 80 -3.07 20.65 10.08
CA PRO A 80 -3.94 20.12 11.12
C PRO A 80 -4.94 19.11 10.57
N ILE A 81 -5.11 18.00 11.30
CA ILE A 81 -5.98 16.90 10.86
C ILE A 81 -7.43 17.34 10.62
N ASP A 82 -7.95 18.29 11.41
CA ASP A 82 -9.33 18.76 11.29
C ASP A 82 -9.55 19.51 9.97
N LEU A 83 -8.54 20.27 9.51
CA LEU A 83 -8.57 20.92 8.19
C LEU A 83 -8.57 19.88 7.06
N LEU A 84 -7.84 18.78 7.23
CA LEU A 84 -7.84 17.69 6.24
C LEU A 84 -9.21 17.01 6.16
N LYS A 85 -9.88 16.78 7.32
CA LYS A 85 -11.21 16.16 7.39
C LYS A 85 -12.29 16.99 6.70
N GLU A 86 -12.20 18.31 6.79
CA GLU A 86 -13.16 19.21 6.15
C GLU A 86 -12.97 19.33 4.64
N LYS A 87 -11.74 19.11 4.14
CA LYS A 87 -11.38 19.34 2.74
C LYS A 87 -11.34 18.07 1.89
N TYR A 88 -11.02 16.92 2.50
CA TYR A 88 -10.69 15.69 1.76
C TYR A 88 -11.61 14.52 2.08
N VAL A 89 -11.74 13.62 1.10
CA VAL A 89 -12.58 12.43 1.18
C VAL A 89 -12.02 11.47 2.22
N MET A 90 -12.77 11.28 3.31
CA MET A 90 -12.46 10.27 4.33
C MET A 90 -12.96 8.88 3.91
N LEU A 91 -12.24 7.85 4.37
CA LEU A 91 -12.62 6.46 4.19
C LEU A 91 -13.25 5.92 5.49
N ASN A 92 -14.42 5.28 5.36
CA ASN A 92 -15.13 4.70 6.51
C ASN A 92 -14.43 3.47 7.09
N ALA A 93 -13.69 2.75 6.23
CA ALA A 93 -12.91 1.59 6.62
C ALA A 93 -11.66 1.52 5.75
N ALA A 94 -10.53 1.23 6.37
CA ALA A 94 -9.25 1.05 5.69
C ALA A 94 -8.44 0.00 6.46
N THR A 95 -8.02 -1.07 5.78
CA THR A 95 -7.20 -2.12 6.38
C THR A 95 -5.80 -2.06 5.80
N PRO A 96 -4.78 -1.64 6.57
CA PRO A 96 -3.43 -1.53 6.06
C PRO A 96 -2.88 -2.92 5.72
N ARG A 97 -2.22 -3.01 4.56
CA ARG A 97 -1.58 -4.24 4.10
C ARG A 97 -0.19 -4.39 4.76
N ASN A 98 0.21 -5.63 5.07
CA ASN A 98 1.50 -5.89 5.73
C ASN A 98 2.69 -5.37 4.91
N ALA A 99 3.70 -4.89 5.63
CA ALA A 99 5.00 -4.51 5.09
C ALA A 99 6.05 -5.59 5.43
N PRO A 100 7.15 -5.69 4.67
CA PRO A 100 8.30 -6.51 5.06
C PRO A 100 8.85 -6.09 6.43
N MET A 101 9.29 -7.06 7.23
CA MET A 101 9.78 -6.81 8.61
C MET A 101 10.94 -5.82 8.66
N TRP A 102 11.79 -5.75 7.63
CA TRP A 102 12.92 -4.81 7.59
C TRP A 102 12.48 -3.35 7.38
N PHE A 103 11.23 -3.10 6.97
CA PHE A 103 10.67 -1.77 6.80
C PHE A 103 9.90 -1.33 8.04
N ASN A 104 10.64 -0.99 9.08
CA ASN A 104 10.12 -0.72 10.43
C ASN A 104 9.18 0.49 10.53
N CYS A 105 9.15 1.36 9.52
CA CYS A 105 8.36 2.59 9.62
C CYS A 105 6.87 2.36 9.41
N PHE A 106 6.46 1.24 8.80
CA PHE A 106 5.06 0.92 8.52
C PHE A 106 4.62 -0.31 9.30
N ASN A 107 3.85 -0.11 10.38
CA ASN A 107 3.28 -1.19 11.18
C ASN A 107 1.77 -1.33 10.90
N ALA A 108 1.42 -2.29 10.04
CA ALA A 108 0.03 -2.52 9.64
C ALA A 108 -0.89 -2.87 10.83
N GLY A 109 -0.43 -3.73 11.74
CA GLY A 109 -1.23 -4.12 12.92
C GLY A 109 -1.61 -2.93 13.79
N ARG A 110 -0.62 -2.09 14.12
CA ARG A 110 -0.84 -0.87 14.92
C ARG A 110 -1.74 0.13 14.18
N ILE A 111 -1.48 0.39 12.89
CA ILE A 111 -2.29 1.32 12.09
C ILE A 111 -3.75 0.84 12.03
N GLY A 112 -3.98 -0.46 11.83
CA GLY A 112 -5.33 -1.03 11.79
C GLY A 112 -6.07 -0.93 13.13
N GLU A 113 -5.37 -1.16 14.23
CA GLU A 113 -5.90 -0.97 15.59
C GLU A 113 -6.24 0.50 15.87
N ASP A 114 -5.35 1.43 15.50
CA ASP A 114 -5.54 2.87 15.68
C ASP A 114 -6.72 3.39 14.87
N LEU A 115 -6.89 2.92 13.63
CA LEU A 115 -8.06 3.24 12.79
C LEU A 115 -9.35 2.71 13.41
N SER A 116 -9.34 1.48 13.92
CA SER A 116 -10.52 0.87 14.57
C SER A 116 -10.94 1.60 15.83
N ARG A 117 -9.99 2.26 16.52
CA ARG A 117 -10.24 3.10 17.70
C ARG A 117 -10.56 4.56 17.38
N GLY A 118 -10.45 4.98 16.12
CA GLY A 118 -10.61 6.38 15.73
C GLY A 118 -9.43 7.30 16.13
N SER A 119 -8.29 6.73 16.50
CA SER A 119 -7.07 7.47 16.84
C SER A 119 -6.32 8.01 15.62
N ALA A 120 -6.68 7.54 14.43
CA ALA A 120 -6.17 8.00 13.15
C ALA A 120 -7.32 8.12 12.15
N THR A 121 -7.17 8.97 11.13
CA THR A 121 -8.19 9.16 10.09
C THR A 121 -7.66 8.68 8.75
N ALA A 122 -8.44 7.84 8.07
CA ALA A 122 -8.14 7.37 6.72
C ALA A 122 -8.78 8.28 5.67
N PHE A 123 -8.04 8.53 4.60
CA PHE A 123 -8.42 9.37 3.48
C PHE A 123 -8.14 8.64 2.16
N LEU A 124 -8.96 8.95 1.15
CA LEU A 124 -8.68 8.54 -0.21
C LEU A 124 -7.60 9.44 -0.79
N GLY A 125 -6.43 8.86 -1.08
CA GLY A 125 -5.31 9.60 -1.64
C GLY A 125 -5.44 9.86 -3.14
N SER A 126 -5.77 8.79 -3.87
CA SER A 126 -6.04 8.85 -5.30
C SER A 126 -6.89 7.65 -5.68
N LYS A 127 -7.96 7.89 -6.45
CA LYS A 127 -8.80 6.84 -7.01
C LYS A 127 -8.19 6.34 -8.32
N ASN A 128 -8.06 5.03 -8.48
CA ASN A 128 -7.39 4.42 -9.63
C ASN A 128 -6.01 5.05 -9.92
N PHE A 129 -5.20 5.24 -8.88
CA PHE A 129 -3.80 5.67 -9.01
C PHE A 129 -3.08 4.82 -10.07
N GLU A 130 -3.36 3.52 -10.02
CA GLU A 130 -3.30 2.65 -11.18
C GLU A 130 -4.67 2.01 -11.37
N TYR A 131 -4.95 1.49 -12.56
CA TYR A 131 -6.28 0.95 -12.83
C TYR A 131 -6.63 -0.20 -11.88
N GLY A 132 -7.71 -0.03 -11.11
CA GLY A 132 -8.13 -0.99 -10.10
C GLY A 132 -7.42 -0.87 -8.75
N ILE A 133 -6.56 0.14 -8.58
CA ILE A 133 -5.73 0.36 -7.40
C ILE A 133 -5.92 1.79 -6.90
N ASP A 134 -6.45 1.91 -5.69
CA ASP A 134 -6.50 3.18 -4.98
C ASP A 134 -5.25 3.38 -4.13
N ARG A 135 -4.91 4.63 -3.86
CA ARG A 135 -3.95 4.99 -2.81
C ARG A 135 -4.70 5.40 -1.56
N TYR A 136 -4.46 4.71 -0.47
CA TYR A 136 -5.00 5.06 0.84
C TYR A 136 -3.95 5.80 1.65
N ILE A 137 -4.38 6.86 2.32
CA ILE A 137 -3.56 7.69 3.19
C ILE A 137 -4.19 7.68 4.58
N VAL A 138 -3.39 7.53 5.61
CA VAL A 138 -3.83 7.68 7.00
C VAL A 138 -3.01 8.77 7.64
N VAL A 139 -3.67 9.68 8.34
CA VAL A 139 -3.02 10.78 9.06
C VAL A 139 -3.48 10.75 10.51
N TYR A 140 -2.52 10.88 11.42
CA TYR A 140 -2.73 10.96 12.86
C TYR A 140 -2.83 12.42 13.31
N PRO A 141 -3.47 12.70 14.47
CA PRO A 141 -3.52 14.06 15.02
C PRO A 141 -2.16 14.69 15.32
N ASP A 142 -1.12 13.88 15.53
CA ASP A 142 0.25 14.30 15.76
C ASP A 142 1.05 14.55 14.46
N GLY A 143 0.40 14.48 13.30
CA GLY A 143 1.00 14.70 11.99
C GLY A 143 1.63 13.46 11.36
N ARG A 144 1.72 12.32 12.06
CA ARG A 144 2.23 11.08 11.44
C ARG A 144 1.32 10.61 10.32
N GLY A 145 1.89 10.34 9.16
CA GLY A 145 1.22 9.91 7.95
C GLY A 145 1.70 8.54 7.47
N TYR A 146 0.79 7.76 6.92
CA TYR A 146 1.08 6.45 6.31
C TYR A 146 0.33 6.29 4.99
N ALA A 147 0.94 5.66 4.01
CA ALA A 147 0.32 5.39 2.72
C ALA A 147 0.50 3.94 2.29
N TRP A 148 -0.50 3.41 1.61
CA TRP A 148 -0.41 2.14 0.91
C TRP A 148 -1.35 2.13 -0.30
N ASN A 149 -1.09 1.18 -1.21
CA ASN A 149 -1.98 0.91 -2.32
C ASN A 149 -2.94 -0.22 -1.97
N GLU A 150 -4.21 -0.06 -2.32
CA GLU A 150 -5.27 -1.01 -2.06
C GLU A 150 -6.04 -1.33 -3.35
N ILE A 151 -6.46 -2.57 -3.51
CA ILE A 151 -7.30 -2.99 -4.64
C ILE A 151 -8.70 -2.42 -4.41
N ASN A 152 -9.25 -1.75 -5.41
CA ASN A 152 -10.63 -1.24 -5.36
C ASN A 152 -11.59 -2.17 -6.12
N ASP A 153 -12.89 -1.88 -6.04
CA ASP A 153 -13.95 -2.67 -6.70
C ASP A 153 -13.71 -2.90 -8.20
N CYS A 154 -13.12 -1.92 -8.89
CA CYS A 154 -12.78 -2.09 -10.30
C CYS A 154 -11.71 -3.16 -10.49
N GLY A 155 -10.68 -3.14 -9.64
CA GLY A 155 -9.60 -4.13 -9.58
C GLY A 155 -10.10 -5.53 -9.24
N GLU A 156 -10.89 -5.68 -8.17
CA GLU A 156 -11.39 -6.99 -7.72
C GLU A 156 -12.18 -7.71 -8.82
N LYS A 157 -13.09 -6.99 -9.48
CA LYS A 157 -13.98 -7.55 -10.52
C LYS A 157 -13.25 -8.01 -11.79
N LEU A 158 -12.01 -7.54 -11.98
CA LEU A 158 -11.15 -8.00 -13.07
C LEU A 158 -10.43 -9.30 -12.79
N TYR A 159 -10.17 -9.57 -11.51
CA TYR A 159 -9.48 -10.78 -11.09
C TYR A 159 -10.47 -11.95 -10.93
N ASP A 160 -11.73 -11.69 -10.58
CA ASP A 160 -12.76 -12.73 -10.42
C ASP A 160 -13.67 -12.95 -11.64
N GLY A 161 -13.62 -12.07 -12.65
CA GLY A 161 -14.38 -12.19 -13.90
C GLY A 161 -15.83 -11.71 -13.81
N SER A 162 -16.24 -11.09 -12.70
CA SER A 162 -17.57 -10.51 -12.53
C SER A 162 -17.74 -9.19 -13.31
N THR A 163 -18.99 -8.77 -13.52
CA THR A 163 -19.30 -7.55 -14.28
C THR A 163 -18.83 -6.32 -13.52
N LYS A 164 -17.93 -5.54 -14.13
CA LYS A 164 -17.45 -4.27 -13.58
C LYS A 164 -18.61 -3.32 -13.27
N ASP A 165 -18.41 -2.50 -12.26
CA ASP A 165 -19.26 -1.33 -12.04
C ASP A 165 -19.12 -0.37 -13.25
N GLN A 166 -20.22 0.29 -13.63
CA GLN A 166 -20.22 1.28 -14.72
C GLN A 166 -19.37 2.51 -14.41
N SER A 167 -19.05 2.75 -13.13
CA SER A 167 -18.17 3.83 -12.66
C SER A 167 -16.67 3.54 -12.86
N CYS A 168 -16.30 2.35 -13.34
CA CYS A 168 -14.91 2.01 -13.60
C CYS A 168 -14.39 2.68 -14.88
N PRO A 169 -13.24 3.38 -14.84
CA PRO A 169 -12.69 4.02 -16.02
C PRO A 169 -12.31 2.98 -17.11
N PRO A 170 -12.17 3.41 -18.38
CA PRO A 170 -11.60 2.56 -19.40
C PRO A 170 -10.14 2.22 -19.06
N ARG A 171 -9.72 0.97 -19.27
CA ARG A 171 -8.29 0.63 -19.25
C ARG A 171 -7.64 1.27 -20.47
N LEU A 172 -6.85 2.31 -20.25
CA LEU A 172 -5.89 2.76 -21.24
C LEU A 172 -4.83 1.65 -21.39
N LYS A 173 -4.69 1.12 -22.60
CA LYS A 173 -3.69 0.09 -22.94
C LYS A 173 -2.32 0.73 -23.10
#